data_AF-A0A3M7QIR3-F1
#
_entry.id   AF-A0A3M7QIR3-F1
#
_cell.length_a   1.000
_cell.length_b   1.000
_cell.length_c   1.000
_cell.angle_alpha   90.00
_cell.angle_beta   90.00
_cell.angle_gamma   90.00
#
_symmetry.space_group_name_H-M   'P 1'
#
loop_
_entity.id
_entity.type
_entity.pdbx_description
1 polymer ?
#
loop_
_entity_poly.entity_id
_entity_poly.type
_entity_poly.pdbx_seq_one_letter_code
_entity_poly.pdbx_strand_id
1 'polypeptide(L)' 'MQYNNNIRIAHLNCHSINNKFTLIIDINNEGIDILCLNETFLKNASNLDKLQHYNFIRNDRSYSNRGGIGI' A
#
# COMPACT_ATOMS: atom_id res chain seq x y z
N MET A 1 -3.37 -23.32 -21.11
CA MET A 1 -3.16 -21.95 -20.59
C MET A 1 -1.85 -21.98 -19.82
N GLN A 2 -0.89 -21.12 -20.14
CA GLN A 2 0.39 -21.07 -19.45
C GLN A 2 0.22 -20.20 -18.22
N TYR A 3 0.29 -20.79 -17.03
CA TYR A 3 0.20 -20.04 -15.79
C TYR A 3 1.54 -19.32 -15.57
N ASN A 4 1.48 -17.99 -15.61
CA ASN A 4 2.63 -17.16 -15.30
C ASN A 4 2.80 -17.16 -13.77
N ASN A 5 3.62 -18.06 -13.24
CA ASN A 5 3.83 -18.22 -11.79
C ASN A 5 4.80 -17.18 -11.19
N ASN A 6 5.00 -16.06 -11.89
CA ASN A 6 5.88 -15.01 -11.43
C ASN A 6 5.12 -14.09 -10.49
N ILE A 7 5.57 -14.01 -9.24
CA ILE A 7 5.04 -13.07 -8.24
C ILE A 7 5.71 -11.71 -8.44
N ARG A 8 4.91 -10.66 -8.60
CA ARG A 8 5.35 -9.27 -8.75
C ARG A 8 5.22 -8.55 -7.43
N ILE A 9 6.34 -8.04 -6.94
CA ILE A 9 6.42 -7.31 -5.67
C ILE A 9 6.94 -5.92 -5.96
N ALA A 10 6.29 -4.90 -5.39
CA ALA A 10 6.77 -3.53 -5.43
C ALA A 10 6.91 -2.95 -4.02
N HIS A 11 7.75 -1.92 -3.94
CA HIS A 11 7.97 -1.15 -2.72
C HIS A 11 7.86 0.33 -3.02
N LEU A 12 7.17 1.06 -2.14
CA LEU A 12 7.01 2.50 -2.23
C LEU A 12 7.20 3.13 -0.85
N ASN A 13 8.11 4.10 -0.75
CA ASN A 13 8.12 5.03 0.37
C ASN A 13 7.11 6.15 0.08
N CYS A 14 6.01 6.19 0.85
CA CYS A 14 4.90 7.09 0.59
C CYS A 14 5.19 8.53 1.02
N HIS A 15 5.88 8.70 2.15
CA HIS A 15 5.98 9.98 2.85
C HIS A 15 4.59 10.63 3.02
N SER A 16 3.66 9.87 3.63
CA SER A 16 2.20 9.99 3.61
C SER A 16 1.52 9.27 2.43
N ILE A 17 0.66 8.29 2.72
CA ILE A 17 -0.16 7.60 1.71
C ILE A 17 -1.03 8.60 0.92
N ASN A 18 -1.55 9.63 1.57
CA ASN A 18 -2.40 10.62 0.91
C ASN A 18 -1.67 11.34 -0.23
N ASN A 19 -0.34 11.49 -0.13
CA ASN A 19 0.48 12.14 -1.17
C ASN A 19 0.71 11.23 -2.39
N LYS A 20 0.50 9.91 -2.25
CA LYS A 20 0.81 8.91 -3.27
C LYS A 20 -0.40 8.07 -3.67
N PHE A 21 -1.60 8.45 -3.28
CA PHE A 21 -2.80 7.63 -3.47
C PHE A 21 -3.06 7.30 -4.95
N THR A 22 -2.94 8.28 -5.86
CA THR A 22 -3.06 8.04 -7.31
C THR A 22 -2.02 7.04 -7.81
N LEU A 23 -0.76 7.18 -7.40
CA LEU A 23 0.31 6.26 -7.79
C LEU A 23 0.05 4.83 -7.28
N ILE A 24 -0.48 4.70 -6.06
CA ILE A 24 -0.85 3.40 -5.49
C ILE A 24 -1.96 2.73 -6.33
N ILE A 25 -2.92 3.51 -6.83
CA ILE A 25 -3.96 3.02 -7.76
C ILE A 25 -3.35 2.59 -9.10
N ASP A 26 -2.40 3.35 -9.64
CA ASP A 26 -1.74 2.99 -10.90
C ASP A 26 -0.95 1.67 -10.75
N ILE A 27 -0.20 1.52 -9.66
CA ILE A 27 0.52 0.28 -9.32
C ILE A 27 -0.44 -0.90 -9.17
N ASN A 28 -1.61 -0.68 -8.55
CA ASN A 28 -2.66 -1.70 -8.44
C ASN A 28 -3.11 -2.19 -9.84
N ASN A 29 -3.34 -1.25 -10.77
CA ASN A 29 -3.76 -1.58 -12.14
C ASN A 29 -2.68 -2.30 -12.96
N GLU A 30 -1.40 -2.18 -12.60
CA GLU A 30 -0.31 -2.91 -13.25
C GLU A 30 -0.30 -4.42 -12.94
N GLY A 31 -1.12 -4.90 -12.00
CA GLY A 31 -1.18 -6.31 -11.63
C GLY A 31 0.01 -6.72 -10.77
N ILE A 32 0.26 -5.96 -9.70
CA ILE A 32 1.27 -6.27 -8.68
C ILE A 32 0.65 -7.15 -7.61
N ASP A 33 1.24 -8.30 -7.30
CA ASP A 33 0.66 -9.22 -6.32
C ASP A 33 0.84 -8.73 -4.88
N ILE A 34 1.95 -8.05 -4.57
CA ILE A 34 2.29 -7.56 -3.23
C ILE A 34 2.88 -6.15 -3.31
N LEU A 35 2.31 -5.20 -2.55
CA LEU A 35 2.77 -3.81 -2.51
C LEU A 35 3.18 -3.40 -1.08
N CYS A 36 4.48 -3.28 -0.84
CA CYS A 36 5.00 -2.83 0.44
C CYS A 36 5.07 -1.29 0.51
N LEU A 37 4.48 -0.69 1.53
CA LEU A 37 4.41 0.75 1.76
C LEU A 37 5.13 1.15 3.05
N ASN A 38 6.02 2.14 2.98
CA ASN A 38 6.68 2.73 4.15
C ASN A 38 6.31 4.21 4.32
N GLU A 39 6.47 4.73 5.54
CA GLU A 39 6.15 6.13 5.90
C GLU A 39 4.70 6.48 5.53
N THR A 40 3.76 5.62 5.93
CA THR A 40 2.35 5.72 5.51
C THR A 40 1.59 6.88 6.17
N PHE A 41 2.00 7.29 7.37
CA PHE A 41 1.42 8.39 8.19
C PHE A 41 -0.09 8.25 8.43
N LEU A 42 -0.59 7.02 8.46
CA LEU A 42 -2.00 6.75 8.70
C LEU A 42 -2.36 6.90 10.18
N LYS A 43 -3.60 7.35 10.42
CA LYS A 43 -4.26 7.36 11.73
C LYS A 43 -5.56 6.58 11.61
N ASN A 44 -5.94 5.83 12.65
CA ASN A 44 -7.27 5.26 12.88
C ASN A 44 -8.05 4.84 11.61
N ALA A 45 -7.85 3.60 11.17
CA ALA A 45 -8.56 2.75 10.18
C ALA A 45 -9.24 3.33 8.92
N SER A 46 -9.81 4.53 8.89
CA SER A 46 -11.04 4.79 8.14
C SER A 46 -10.95 5.01 6.62
N ASN A 47 -9.76 5.22 6.04
CA ASN A 47 -9.67 5.70 4.65
C ASN A 47 -9.09 4.71 3.64
N LEU A 48 -8.57 3.55 4.08
CA LEU A 48 -7.92 2.56 3.19
C LEU A 48 -8.75 1.34 2.85
N ASP A 49 -9.97 1.24 3.37
CA ASP A 49 -10.93 0.18 3.04
C ASP A 49 -11.38 0.18 1.56
N LYS A 50 -10.74 0.99 0.71
CA LYS A 50 -11.05 1.18 -0.71
C LYS A 50 -10.00 0.63 -1.68
N LEU A 51 -8.91 0.02 -1.21
CA LEU A 51 -8.04 -0.76 -2.11
C LEU A 51 -8.76 -2.05 -2.48
N GLN A 52 -9.64 -1.96 -3.47
CA GLN A 52 -10.42 -3.09 -3.95
C GLN A 52 -9.48 -4.22 -4.36
N HIS A 53 -9.78 -5.44 -3.89
CA HIS A 53 -9.10 -6.70 -4.20
C HIS A 53 -7.78 -7.00 -3.46
N TYR A 54 -7.30 -6.11 -2.58
CA TYR A 54 -6.14 -6.39 -1.72
C TYR A 54 -6.56 -6.50 -0.26
N ASN A 55 -5.92 -7.42 0.45
CA ASN A 55 -5.86 -7.33 1.90
C ASN A 55 -4.82 -6.27 2.24
N PHE A 56 -5.19 -5.31 3.09
CA PHE A 56 -4.25 -4.29 3.55
C PHE A 56 -3.91 -4.51 5.03
N ILE A 57 -2.71 -5.00 5.30
CA ILE A 57 -2.19 -5.24 6.65
C ILE A 57 -1.23 -4.10 6.98
N ARG A 58 -1.37 -3.49 8.15
CA ARG A 58 -0.57 -2.32 8.50
C ARG A 58 -0.13 -2.28 9.94
N ASN A 59 0.95 -1.55 10.17
CA ASN A 59 1.46 -1.21 11.49
C ASN A 59 1.58 0.32 11.57
N ASP A 60 0.59 0.94 12.20
CA ASP A 60 0.54 2.39 12.37
C ASP A 60 1.39 2.81 13.57
N ARG A 61 2.08 3.96 13.45
CA ARG A 61 2.76 4.57 14.60
C ARG A 61 1.77 5.37 15.45
N SER A 62 2.04 5.44 16.75
CA SER A 62 1.26 6.26 17.69
C SER A 62 1.37 7.77 17.40
N TYR A 63 2.46 8.21 16.77
CA TYR A 63 2.71 9.61 16.43
C TYR A 63 2.32 9.90 14.97
N SER A 64 1.59 11.00 14.77
CA SER A 64 0.85 11.31 13.53
C SER A 64 1.69 11.75 12.34
N ASN A 65 2.97 12.03 12.53
CA ASN A 65 3.74 12.80 11.55
C ASN A 65 4.86 12.00 10.87
N ARG A 66 5.15 10.77 11.33
CA ARG A 66 6.31 9.98 10.86
C ARG A 66 6.09 8.47 11.00
N GLY A 67 6.67 7.71 10.07
CA GLY A 67 6.68 6.25 10.09
C GLY A 67 5.35 5.58 9.74
N GLY A 68 5.23 4.33 10.14
CA GLY A 68 4.12 3.45 9.75
C GLY A 68 4.45 2.69 8.47
N ILE A 69 3.97 1.45 8.42
CA ILE A 69 4.17 0.56 7.27
C ILE A 69 2.84 -0.12 6.92
N GLY A 70 2.69 -0.53 5.66
CA GLY A 70 1.56 -1.30 5.18
C GLY A 70 1.98 -2.27 4.09
N ILE A 71 1.20 -3.33 3.89
CA ILE A 71 1.35 -4.31 2.81
C ILE A 71 -0.03 -4.71 2.30
#